data_AF-A0A514XEB9-F1
#
_entry.id   AF-A0A514XEB9-F1
#
_cell.length_a   1.000
_cell.length_b   1.000
_cell.length_c   1.000
_cell.angle_alpha   90.00
_cell.angle_beta   90.00
_cell.angle_gamma   90.00
#
_symmetry.space_group_name_H-M   'P 1'
#
loop_
_entity.id
_entity.type
_entity.pdbx_description
1 polymer ?
#
loop_
_entity_poly.entity_id
_entity_poly.type
_entity_poly.pdbx_seq_one_letter_code
_entity_poly.pdbx_strand_id
1 'polypeptide(L)' 'MKNIKKPNASSTCKLSAAHVNGSARSLKTKEWLTTKAAAEYLSISEGAVRILVCRGILHASKLGSRNRFRKEDVEALIKS' A
#
# COMPACT_ATOMS: atom_id res chain seq x y z
N MET A 1 24.86 20.19 -25.37
CA MET A 1 24.17 18.95 -25.81
C MET A 1 23.18 18.56 -24.73
N LYS A 2 21.93 18.32 -25.13
CA LYS A 2 20.74 18.19 -24.28
C LYS A 2 20.71 16.80 -23.64
N ASN A 3 20.44 16.69 -22.34
CA ASN A 3 19.45 15.72 -21.83
C ASN A 3 19.08 15.94 -20.35
N ILE A 4 18.16 16.87 -20.10
CA ILE A 4 17.34 16.83 -18.89
C ILE A 4 16.38 15.64 -19.08
N LYS A 5 16.67 14.51 -18.43
CA LYS A 5 15.81 13.33 -18.47
C LYS A 5 14.52 13.67 -17.71
N LYS A 6 13.45 13.81 -18.51
CA LYS A 6 12.07 14.20 -18.18
C LYS A 6 11.58 13.78 -16.78
N PRO A 7 10.83 14.63 -16.06
CA PRO A 7 9.96 14.17 -14.98
C PRO A 7 8.88 13.26 -15.59
N ASN A 8 8.76 12.04 -15.08
CA ASN A 8 7.70 11.12 -15.49
C ASN A 8 6.40 11.49 -14.77
N ALA A 9 5.65 12.41 -15.37
CA ALA A 9 4.23 12.54 -15.10
C ALA A 9 3.51 11.24 -15.52
N SER A 10 2.89 10.55 -14.56
CA SER A 10 1.65 9.74 -14.66
C SER A 10 1.51 8.99 -13.32
N SER A 11 0.47 9.17 -12.51
CA SER A 11 -0.93 9.18 -12.95
C SER A 11 -1.78 10.01 -11.98
N THR A 12 -2.42 11.04 -12.51
CA THR A 12 -3.64 11.61 -11.92
C THR A 12 -4.77 10.60 -12.14
N CYS A 13 -5.12 9.83 -11.10
CA CYS A 13 -6.31 8.99 -11.12
C CYS A 13 -7.13 9.25 -9.86
N LYS A 14 -8.09 10.17 -10.02
CA LYS A 14 -9.37 10.30 -9.32
C LYS A 14 -9.42 9.70 -7.90
N LEU A 15 -9.42 10.59 -6.92
CA LEU A 15 -10.07 10.37 -5.63
C LEU A 15 -11.51 9.90 -5.90
N SER A 16 -11.77 8.60 -5.77
CA SER A 16 -13.12 8.07 -5.61
C SER A 16 -13.32 7.85 -4.13
N ALA A 17 -14.26 8.60 -3.57
CA ALA A 17 -14.70 8.46 -2.19
C ALA A 17 -15.14 7.01 -1.92
N ALA A 18 -14.51 6.36 -0.95
CA ALA A 18 -15.05 5.18 -0.29
C ALA A 18 -14.95 5.40 1.22
N HIS A 19 -15.95 6.10 1.75
CA HIS A 19 -16.30 6.07 3.15
C HIS A 19 -16.96 4.72 3.43
N VAL A 20 -16.41 3.86 4.30
CA VAL A 20 -17.22 3.04 5.23
C VAL A 20 -16.47 2.77 6.54
N ASN A 21 -17.15 3.12 7.62
CA ASN A 21 -16.91 2.85 9.04
C ASN A 21 -16.80 1.35 9.39
N GLY A 22 -16.12 1.04 10.51
CA GLY A 22 -16.33 -0.25 11.17
C GLY A 22 -15.37 -0.58 12.29
N SER A 23 -15.55 0.02 13.46
CA SER A 23 -14.97 -0.46 14.73
C SER A 23 -15.44 -1.88 15.02
N ALA A 24 -14.58 -2.86 14.80
CA ALA A 24 -14.71 -4.18 15.40
C ALA A 24 -13.36 -4.55 16.01
N ARG A 25 -13.33 -4.64 17.35
CA ARG A 25 -12.22 -5.25 18.10
C ARG A 25 -12.07 -6.69 17.61
N SER A 26 -11.26 -6.91 16.59
CA SER A 26 -11.13 -8.21 15.95
C SER A 26 -9.90 -8.92 16.51
N LEU A 27 -10.12 -10.10 17.07
CA LEU A 27 -9.08 -11.07 17.41
C LEU A 27 -8.18 -11.21 16.17
N LYS A 28 -6.93 -10.72 16.28
CA LYS A 28 -6.01 -10.51 15.15
C LYS A 28 -5.68 -11.85 14.48
N THR A 29 -6.52 -12.26 13.54
CA THR A 29 -6.15 -13.28 12.58
C THR A 29 -5.00 -12.69 11.76
N LYS A 30 -3.86 -13.40 11.74
CA LYS A 30 -2.68 -13.04 10.95
C LYS A 30 -2.99 -13.20 9.47
N GLU A 31 -3.70 -12.22 8.93
CA GLU A 31 -4.12 -12.17 7.54
C GLU A 31 -3.00 -11.57 6.68
N TRP A 32 -2.62 -12.31 5.64
CA TRP A 32 -1.64 -11.88 4.66
C TRP A 32 -2.35 -11.22 3.48
N LEU A 33 -2.07 -9.95 3.25
CA LEU A 33 -2.61 -9.16 2.16
C LEU A 33 -1.68 -9.20 0.94
N THR A 34 -2.27 -9.13 -0.25
CA THR A 34 -1.53 -8.90 -1.49
C THR A 34 -1.30 -7.41 -1.70
N THR A 35 -0.42 -7.02 -2.64
CA THR A 35 -0.17 -5.60 -2.97
C THR A 35 -1.44 -4.85 -3.33
N LYS A 36 -2.36 -5.48 -4.08
CA LYS A 36 -3.64 -4.89 -4.45
C LYS A 36 -4.53 -4.67 -3.22
N ALA A 37 -4.68 -5.69 -2.39
CA ALA A 37 -5.48 -5.58 -1.18
C ALA A 37 -4.91 -4.56 -0.18
N ALA A 38 -3.59 -4.46 -0.04
CA ALA A 38 -2.94 -3.44 0.78
C ALA A 38 -3.16 -2.02 0.21
N ALA A 39 -3.14 -1.87 -1.12
CA ALA A 39 -3.43 -0.60 -1.79
C ALA A 39 -4.88 -0.15 -1.54
N GLU A 40 -5.83 -1.09 -1.67
CA GLU A 40 -7.24 -0.85 -1.36
C GLU A 40 -7.45 -0.50 0.12
N TYR A 41 -6.76 -1.20 1.02
CA TYR A 41 -6.86 -0.97 2.46
C TYR A 41 -6.30 0.40 2.89
N LEU A 42 -5.20 0.84 2.28
CA LEU A 42 -4.59 2.15 2.52
C LEU A 42 -5.22 3.28 1.69
N SER A 43 -6.14 2.97 0.77
CA SER A 43 -6.67 3.91 -0.22
C SER A 43 -5.58 4.64 -1.03
N ILE A 44 -4.50 3.93 -1.38
CA ILE A 44 -3.41 4.45 -2.22
C ILE A 44 -3.19 3.59 -3.46
N SER A 45 -2.35 4.04 -4.39
CA SER A 45 -1.99 3.26 -5.57
C SER A 45 -1.02 2.11 -5.24
N GLU A 46 -1.06 1.02 -6.02
CA GLU A 46 -0.10 -0.09 -5.88
C GLU A 46 1.36 0.38 -6.04
N GLY A 47 1.60 1.40 -6.87
CA GLY A 47 2.90 2.04 -7.02
C GLY A 47 3.36 2.74 -5.73
N ALA A 48 2.45 3.45 -5.06
CA ALA A 48 2.72 4.06 -3.77
C ALA A 48 3.04 3.01 -2.70
N VAL A 49 2.30 1.89 -2.68
CA VAL A 49 2.63 0.74 -1.81
C VAL A 49 4.06 0.26 -2.06
N ARG A 50 4.46 0.05 -3.32
CA ARG A 50 5.83 -0.35 -3.67
C ARG A 50 6.88 0.65 -3.21
N ILE A 51 6.61 1.95 -3.33
CA ILE A 51 7.50 3.01 -2.83
C ILE A 51 7.64 2.90 -1.31
N LEU A 52 6.55 2.69 -0.57
CA LEU A 52 6.59 2.51 0.89
C LEU A 52 7.43 1.28 1.30
N VAL A 53 7.37 0.20 0.53
CA VAL A 53 8.24 -0.96 0.73
C VAL A 53 9.70 -0.62 0.48
N CYS A 54 10.01 0.00 -0.67
CA CYS A 54 11.38 0.39 -1.00
C CYS A 54 11.97 1.40 0.01
N ARG A 55 11.12 2.22 0.64
CA ARG A 55 11.50 3.15 1.71
C ARG A 55 11.65 2.50 3.09
N GLY A 56 11.31 1.21 3.23
CA GLY A 56 11.34 0.50 4.52
C GLY A 56 10.22 0.91 5.49
N ILE A 57 9.22 1.66 5.01
CA ILE A 57 8.08 2.09 5.83
C ILE A 57 7.07 0.94 5.98
N LEU A 58 6.90 0.13 4.92
CA LEU A 58 6.00 -1.02 4.92
C LEU A 58 6.79 -2.31 4.71
N HIS A 59 6.71 -3.25 5.65
CA HIS A 59 7.36 -4.54 5.51
C HIS A 59 6.61 -5.47 4.56
N ALA A 60 7.32 -5.96 3.54
CA ALA A 60 6.85 -6.99 2.64
C ALA A 60 7.54 -8.32 2.97
N SER A 61 6.74 -9.36 3.23
CA SER A 61 7.25 -10.74 3.27
C SER A 61 7.20 -11.32 1.86
N LYS A 62 8.34 -11.79 1.38
CA LYS A 62 8.43 -12.41 0.06
C LYS A 62 7.99 -13.87 0.16
N LEU A 63 6.84 -14.20 -0.43
CA LEU A 63 6.39 -15.60 -0.57
C LEU A 63 6.56 -16.00 -2.04
N GLY A 64 7.71 -16.59 -2.35
CA GLY A 64 8.12 -16.90 -3.73
C GLY A 64 8.33 -15.62 -4.56
N SER A 65 7.55 -15.46 -5.62
CA SER A 65 7.65 -14.32 -6.55
C SER A 65 6.72 -13.14 -6.20
N ARG A 66 5.90 -13.27 -5.14
CA ARG A 66 4.91 -12.24 -4.75
C ARG A 66 5.18 -11.70 -3.36
N ASN A 67 5.02 -10.39 -3.23
CA ASN A 67 5.07 -9.70 -1.95
C ASN A 67 3.74 -9.88 -1.22
N ARG A 68 3.81 -10.28 0.05
CA ARG A 68 2.68 -10.33 0.97
C ARG A 68 2.93 -9.39 2.13
N PHE A 69 1.88 -8.71 2.53
CA PHE A 69 1.90 -7.72 3.59
C PHE A 69 1.13 -8.26 4.78
N ARG A 70 1.65 -8.08 5.99
CA ARG A 70 0.84 -8.38 7.17
C ARG A 70 -0.19 -7.28 7.32
N LYS A 71 -1.44 -7.64 7.55
CA LYS A 71 -2.51 -6.67 7.81
C LYS A 71 -2.16 -5.72 8.96
N GLU A 72 -1.50 -6.24 9.99
CA GLU A 72 -1.04 -5.46 11.15
C GLU A 72 -0.07 -4.32 10.77
N ASP A 73 0.88 -4.58 9.86
CA ASP A 73 1.84 -3.58 9.38
C ASP A 73 1.13 -2.50 8.54
N VAL A 74 0.11 -2.89 7.79
CA VAL A 74 -0.70 -1.97 6.99
C VAL A 74 -1.61 -1.11 7.89
N GLU A 75 -2.22 -1.70 8.91
CA GLU A 75 -3.06 -0.99 9.89
C GLU A 75 -2.25 0.01 10.74
N ALA A 76 -0.99 -0.33 11.07
CA ALA A 76 -0.08 0.56 11.78
C ALA A 76 0.15 1.88 11.04
N LEU A 77 0.10 1.89 9.70
CA LEU A 77 0.26 3.09 8.89
C LEU A 77 -0.97 4.00 8.91
N ILE A 78 -2.17 3.44 9.13
CA ILE A 78 -3.42 4.22 9.21
C ILE A 78 -3.54 4.93 10.55
N LYS A 79 -2.96 4.34 11.61
CA LYS A 79 -3.08 4.83 12.99
C LYS A 79 -2.04 5.91 13.36
N SER A 80 -1.20 6.35 12.42
CA SER A 80 -0.15 7.35 12.65
C SER A 80 -0.58 8.78 12.31
#